data_AF-A0ABD5WKZ0-F1
#
_entry.id   AF-A0ABD5WKZ0-F1
#
_cell.length_a   1.000
_cell.length_b   1.000
_cell.length_c   1.000
_cell.angle_alpha   90.00
_cell.angle_beta   90.00
_cell.angle_gamma   90.00
#
_symmetry.space_group_name_H-M   'P 1'
#
loop_
_entity.id
_entity.type
_entity.pdbx_description
1 polymer ?
#
loop_
_entity_poly.entity_id
_entity_poly.type
_entity_poly.pdbx_seq_one_letter_code
_entity_poly.pdbx_strand_id
1 'polypeptide(L)'
;MSEHLVLFLGIVKIAALVLGSVVTLLAYRAYRRTRIDGLQYFAVGLLVITVGTFLVGILHHVFGVPSVQGMLFESIVACLGFLVMIYGLYGY
;
A
#
# COMPACT_ATOMS: atom_id res chain seq x y z
N MET A 1 5.38 -25.39 13.10
CA MET A 1 4.10 -24.65 13.29
C MET A 1 4.18 -23.19 12.82
N SER A 2 5.34 -22.53 12.92
CA SER A 2 5.59 -21.17 12.39
C SER A 2 5.61 -21.08 10.86
N GLU A 3 6.03 -22.14 10.15
CA GLU A 3 6.19 -22.13 8.69
C GLU A 3 4.84 -21.97 7.95
N HIS A 4 3.77 -22.60 8.45
CA HIS A 4 2.43 -22.45 7.88
C HIS A 4 1.88 -21.03 8.04
N LEU A 5 2.16 -20.38 9.18
CA LEU A 5 1.78 -18.98 9.42
C LEU A 5 2.51 -18.04 8.46
N VAL A 6 3.78 -18.29 8.20
CA VAL A 6 4.59 -17.53 7.25
C VAL A 6 4.06 -17.67 5.82
N LEU A 7 3.76 -18.90 5.38
CA LEU A 7 3.14 -19.17 4.08
C LEU A 7 1.78 -18.46 3.93
N PHE A 8 0.95 -18.57 4.96
CA PHE A 8 -0.37 -17.94 4.97
C PHE A 8 -0.26 -16.42 4.91
N LEU A 9 0.67 -15.83 5.67
CA LEU A 9 0.98 -14.40 5.63
C LEU A 9 1.42 -13.95 4.22
N GLY A 10 2.27 -14.74 3.56
CA GLY A 10 2.72 -14.46 2.19
C GLY A 10 1.55 -14.43 1.20
N ILE A 11 0.65 -15.42 1.26
CA ILE A 11 -0.55 -15.47 0.41
C ILE A 11 -1.45 -14.25 0.66
N VAL A 12 -1.71 -13.92 1.92
CA VAL A 12 -2.53 -12.75 2.30
C VAL A 12 -1.89 -11.46 1.77
N LYS A 13 -0.56 -11.34 1.84
CA LYS A 13 0.16 -10.15 1.38
C LYS A 13 0.14 -9.99 -0.15
N ILE A 14 0.21 -11.10 -0.90
CA ILE A 14 0.03 -11.09 -2.36
C ILE A 14 -1.41 -10.71 -2.71
N ALA A 15 -2.40 -11.28 -2.01
CA ALA A 15 -3.80 -10.92 -2.23
C ALA A 15 -4.05 -9.42 -1.95
N ALA A 16 -3.49 -8.89 -0.86
CA ALA A 16 -3.55 -7.46 -0.55
C ALA A 16 -2.89 -6.60 -1.63
N LEU A 17 -1.74 -7.00 -2.17
CA LEU A 17 -1.08 -6.30 -3.29
C LEU A 17 -1.98 -6.27 -4.54
N VAL A 18 -2.55 -7.41 -4.91
CA VAL A 18 -3.43 -7.51 -6.10
C VAL A 18 -4.66 -6.63 -5.90
N LEU A 19 -5.32 -6.73 -4.75
CA LEU A 19 -6.51 -5.93 -4.44
C LEU A 19 -6.18 -4.43 -4.39
N GLY A 20 -5.10 -4.03 -3.71
CA GLY A 20 -4.66 -2.64 -3.66
C GLY A 20 -4.33 -2.07 -5.04
N SER A 21 -3.71 -2.88 -5.91
CA SER A 21 -3.43 -2.52 -7.30
C SER A 21 -4.73 -2.35 -8.11
N VAL A 22 -5.70 -3.25 -7.94
CA VAL A 22 -7.01 -3.14 -8.59
C VAL A 22 -7.74 -1.88 -8.15
N VAL A 23 -7.79 -1.59 -6.84
CA VAL A 23 -8.45 -0.38 -6.32
C VAL A 23 -7.74 0.88 -6.83
N THR A 24 -6.41 0.88 -6.90
CA THR A 24 -5.62 1.97 -7.49
C THR A 24 -5.98 2.21 -8.95
N LEU A 25 -6.09 1.15 -9.76
CA LEU A 25 -6.49 1.25 -11.16
C LEU A 25 -7.93 1.73 -11.32
N LEU A 26 -8.84 1.30 -10.44
CA LEU A 26 -10.23 1.76 -10.43
C LEU A 26 -10.33 3.23 -10.06
N ALA A 27 -9.58 3.69 -9.04
CA ALA A 27 -9.50 5.10 -8.66
C ALA A 27 -8.95 5.96 -9.80
N TYR A 28 -7.89 5.50 -10.48
CA TYR A 28 -7.34 6.18 -11.65
C TYR A 28 -8.31 6.20 -12.84
N ARG A 29 -9.04 5.10 -13.09
CA ARG A 29 -10.09 5.06 -14.12
C ARG A 29 -11.26 5.98 -13.80
N ALA A 30 -11.66 6.05 -12.53
CA ALA A 30 -12.71 6.96 -12.07
C ALA A 30 -12.26 8.41 -12.26
N TYR A 31 -11.00 8.74 -11.94
CA TYR A 31 -10.43 10.06 -12.18
C TYR A 31 -10.57 10.49 -13.64
N ARG A 32 -10.21 9.59 -14.58
CA ARG A 32 -10.40 9.83 -16.01
C ARG A 32 -11.84 10.07 -16.43
N ARG A 33 -12.83 9.50 -15.72
CA ARG A 33 -14.26 9.62 -16.07
C ARG A 33 -14.93 10.86 -15.47
N THR A 34 -14.60 11.22 -14.24
CA THR A 34 -15.27 12.33 -13.54
C THR A 34 -14.51 13.66 -13.61
N ARG A 35 -13.23 13.68 -14.02
CA ARG A 35 -12.35 14.88 -13.99
C ARG A 35 -12.32 15.59 -12.62
N ILE A 36 -12.59 14.86 -11.53
CA ILE A 36 -12.45 15.40 -10.17
C ILE A 36 -10.95 15.37 -9.84
N ASP A 37 -10.32 16.53 -9.80
CA ASP A 37 -8.87 16.64 -9.63
C ASP A 37 -8.33 16.01 -8.35
N GLY A 38 -9.14 15.86 -7.29
CA GLY A 38 -8.70 15.19 -6.06
C GLY A 38 -8.51 13.67 -6.19
N LEU A 39 -9.15 13.02 -7.17
CA LEU A 39 -9.18 11.55 -7.25
C LEU A 39 -7.87 10.95 -7.79
N GLN A 40 -7.07 11.73 -8.54
CA GLN A 40 -5.75 11.30 -9.01
C GLN A 40 -4.76 11.12 -7.85
N TYR A 41 -4.79 12.04 -6.88
CA TYR A 41 -3.90 12.03 -5.73
C TYR A 41 -4.27 10.90 -4.76
N PHE A 42 -5.58 10.61 -4.64
CA PHE A 42 -6.04 9.42 -3.93
C PHE A 42 -5.48 8.12 -4.54
N ALA A 43 -5.54 8.01 -5.88
CA ALA A 43 -4.98 6.85 -6.57
C ALA A 43 -3.46 6.73 -6.38
N VAL A 44 -2.73 7.85 -6.46
CA VAL A 44 -1.28 7.86 -6.22
C VAL A 44 -0.94 7.49 -4.78
N GLY A 45 -1.64 8.05 -3.80
CA GLY A 45 -1.45 7.71 -2.39
C GLY A 45 -1.70 6.23 -2.12
N LEU A 46 -2.78 5.67 -2.66
CA LEU A 46 -3.10 4.25 -2.52
C LEU A 46 -2.05 3.35 -3.20
N LEU A 47 -1.52 3.75 -4.35
CA LEU A 47 -0.43 3.04 -5.03
C LEU A 47 0.81 2.99 -4.14
N VAL A 48 1.19 4.15 -3.58
CA VAL A 48 2.35 4.28 -2.69
C VAL A 48 2.21 3.40 -1.45
N ILE A 49 1.03 3.38 -0.80
CA ILE A 49 0.78 2.49 0.35
C ILE A 49 0.93 1.03 -0.08
N THR A 50 0.25 0.63 -1.16
CA THR A 50 0.21 -0.77 -1.60
C THR A 50 1.62 -1.28 -1.97
N VAL A 51 2.36 -0.51 -2.78
CA VAL A 51 3.70 -0.91 -3.22
C VAL A 51 4.69 -0.84 -2.06
N GLY A 52 4.67 0.22 -1.26
CA GLY A 52 5.63 0.38 -0.18
C GLY A 52 5.45 -0.65 0.94
N THR A 53 4.22 -0.96 1.36
CA THR A 53 3.94 -1.99 2.38
C THR A 53 4.34 -3.39 1.91
N PHE A 54 4.17 -3.68 0.62
CA PHE A 54 4.65 -4.92 0.01
C PHE A 54 6.18 -4.99 -0.04
N LEU A 55 6.83 -3.91 -0.48
CA LEU A 55 8.28 -3.83 -0.61
C LEU A 55 8.98 -3.97 0.74
N VAL A 56 8.47 -3.29 1.78
CA VAL A 56 8.95 -3.44 3.17
C VAL A 56 8.78 -4.86 3.68
N GLY A 57 7.65 -5.50 3.33
CA GLY A 57 7.38 -6.89 3.68
C GLY A 57 8.36 -7.88 3.10
N ILE A 58 8.67 -7.73 1.80
CA ILE A 58 9.66 -8.58 1.13
C ILE A 58 11.04 -8.36 1.72
N LEU A 59 11.42 -7.10 1.95
CA LEU A 59 12.72 -6.77 2.51
C LEU A 59 12.92 -7.41 3.90
N HIS A 60 11.89 -7.38 4.75
CA HIS A 60 11.95 -8.04 6.05
C HIS A 60 12.06 -9.55 5.96
N HIS A 61 11.31 -10.16 5.04
CA HIS A 61 11.27 -11.61 4.93
C HIS A 61 12.56 -12.19 4.33
N VAL A 62 13.22 -11.45 3.45
CA VAL A 62 14.46 -11.89 2.77
C VAL A 62 15.73 -11.58 3.58
N PHE A 63 15.75 -10.51 4.40
CA PHE A 63 16.96 -10.07 5.10
C PHE A 63 17.04 -10.44 6.60
N GLY A 64 16.01 -11.05 7.20
CA GLY A 64 16.08 -11.48 8.61
C GLY A 64 16.14 -10.31 9.63
N VAL A 65 15.66 -9.13 9.23
CA VAL A 65 15.63 -7.92 10.07
C VAL A 65 14.59 -8.09 11.19
N PRO A 66 14.88 -7.68 12.44
CA PRO A 66 13.96 -7.81 13.57
C PRO A 66 12.56 -7.25 13.26
N SER A 67 11.51 -8.05 13.50
CA SER A 67 10.11 -7.78 13.11
C SER A 67 9.59 -6.39 13.47
N VAL A 68 10.07 -5.83 14.59
CA VAL A 68 9.69 -4.50 15.08
C VAL A 68 10.09 -3.40 14.09
N GLN A 69 11.30 -3.47 13.53
CA GLN A 69 11.79 -2.44 12.61
C GLN A 69 11.01 -2.42 11.29
N GLY A 70 10.47 -3.58 10.90
CA GLY A 70 9.65 -3.72 9.69
C GLY A 70 8.25 -3.20 9.86
N MET A 71 7.65 -3.50 11.00
CA MET A 71 6.37 -2.91 11.38
C MET A 71 6.47 -1.39 11.46
N LEU A 72 7.58 -0.84 11.95
CA LEU A 72 7.81 0.61 11.96
C LEU A 72 7.88 1.18 10.54
N PHE A 73 8.66 0.56 9.65
CA PHE A 73 8.80 1.04 8.27
C PHE A 73 7.48 0.92 7.48
N GLU A 74 6.76 -0.19 7.66
CA GLU A 74 5.44 -0.42 7.06
C GLU A 74 4.45 0.65 7.52
N SER A 75 4.48 0.99 8.82
CA SER A 75 3.64 2.03 9.40
C SER A 75 4.00 3.44 8.88
N ILE A 76 5.29 3.75 8.72
CA ILE A 76 5.76 5.04 8.16
C ILE A 76 5.28 5.19 6.72
N VAL A 77 5.44 4.15 5.89
CA VAL A 77 4.97 4.13 4.51
C VAL A 77 3.46 4.34 4.43
N ALA A 78 2.70 3.64 5.28
CA ALA A 78 1.26 3.81 5.35
C ALA A 78 0.89 5.26 5.73
N CYS A 79 1.57 5.84 6.72
CA CYS A 79 1.36 7.21 7.17
C CYS A 79 1.63 8.23 6.04
N LEU A 80 2.74 8.07 5.31
CA LEU A 80 3.07 8.92 4.17
C LEU A 80 2.04 8.80 3.05
N GLY A 81 1.60 7.59 2.75
CA GLY A 81 0.56 7.38 1.74
C GLY A 81 -0.79 7.98 2.14
N PHE A 82 -1.18 7.89 3.41
CA PHE A 82 -2.38 8.58 3.91
C PHE A 82 -2.24 10.10 3.82
N LEU A 83 -1.08 10.65 4.14
CA LEU A 83 -0.78 12.07 3.94
C LEU A 83 -0.99 12.49 2.49
N VAL A 84 -0.49 11.72 1.53
CA VAL A 84 -0.70 11.98 0.09
C VAL A 84 -2.18 11.92 -0.26
N MET A 85 -2.93 10.96 0.27
CA MET A 85 -4.38 10.87 0.05
C MET A 85 -5.13 12.08 0.63
N ILE A 86 -4.75 12.55 1.82
CA ILE A 86 -5.34 13.73 2.48
C ILE A 86 -5.04 15.00 1.68
N TYR A 87 -3.79 15.23 1.29
CA TYR A 87 -3.41 16.37 0.44
C TYR A 87 -4.16 16.35 -0.89
N GLY A 88 -4.35 15.15 -1.45
CA GLY A 88 -5.15 14.95 -2.63
C GLY A 88 -6.59 15.38 -2.52
N LEU A 89 -7.21 15.13 -1.36
CA LEU A 89 -8.61 15.45 -1.11
C LEU A 89 -8.81 16.90 -0.65
N TYR A 90 -7.84 17.48 0.07
CA TYR A 90 -7.88 18.85 0.58
C TYR A 90 -7.39 19.90 -0.43
N GLY A 91 -6.62 19.49 -1.45
CA GLY A 91 -6.12 20.38 -2.51
C GLY A 91 -7.18 20.85 -3.52
N TYR A 92 -8.47 20.64 -3.25
CA TYR A 92 -9.64 21.04 -4.05
C TYR A 92 -10.74 21.59 -3.12
#